data_AF-A0A497BV72-F1
#
_entry.id   AF-A0A497BV72-F1
#
_cell.length_a   1.000
_cell.length_b   1.000
_cell.length_c   1.000
_cell.angle_alpha   90.00
_cell.angle_beta   90.00
_cell.angle_gamma   90.00
#
_symmetry.space_group_name_H-M   'P 1'
#
loop_
_entity.id
_entity.type
_entity.pdbx_description
1 polymer ?
#
loop_
_entity_poly.entity_id
_entity_poly.type
_entity_poly.pdbx_seq_one_letter_code
_entity_poly.pdbx_strand_id
1 'polypeptide(L)'
;MTDFPQAARPLAELEPEHDFFIGIDSDGCAFDTMEIKHKECFIPNIIKYWGLQPVSRYAREAAEFVNLYSKWRGINRWPALVMVFDLLRERP
;
A
#
# COMPACT_ATOMS: atom_id res chain seq x y z
N MET A 1 -1.65 33.17 -13.77
CA MET A 1 -1.52 32.85 -12.34
C MET A 1 -2.22 31.53 -12.13
N THR A 2 -1.50 30.51 -11.69
CA THR A 2 -2.06 29.18 -11.48
C THR A 2 -3.00 29.26 -10.28
N ASP A 3 -4.30 29.13 -10.52
CA ASP A 3 -5.30 29.22 -9.46
C ASP A 3 -5.33 27.86 -8.76
N PHE A 4 -4.66 27.78 -7.61
CA PHE A 4 -4.65 26.56 -6.80
C PHE A 4 -5.94 26.49 -5.98
N PRO A 5 -6.49 25.28 -5.71
CA PRO A 5 -7.63 25.13 -4.82
C PRO A 5 -7.37 25.80 -3.46
N GLN A 6 -8.39 26.41 -2.85
CA GLN A 6 -8.24 27.11 -1.56
C GLN A 6 -7.61 26.22 -0.48
N ALA A 7 -7.91 24.92 -0.48
CA ALA A 7 -7.32 23.95 0.44
C ALA A 7 -5.80 23.76 0.26
N ALA A 8 -5.26 24.02 -0.93
CA ALA A 8 -3.84 23.92 -1.25
C ALA A 8 -3.08 25.24 -1.05
N ARG A 9 -3.78 26.36 -0.83
CA ARG A 9 -3.17 27.70 -0.70
C ARG A 9 -2.05 27.76 0.36
N PRO A 10 -2.20 27.17 1.57
CA PRO A 10 -1.12 27.19 2.58
C PRO A 10 0.19 26.52 2.11
N LEU A 11 0.09 25.50 1.24
CA LEU A 11 1.27 24.83 0.68
C LEU A 11 1.84 25.60 -0.51
N ALA A 12 0.97 26.20 -1.32
CA ALA A 12 1.38 26.97 -2.50
C ALA A 12 2.08 28.29 -2.15
N GLU A 13 1.70 28.90 -1.02
CA GLU A 13 2.26 30.15 -0.50
C GLU A 13 3.35 29.93 0.56
N LEU A 14 3.77 28.67 0.81
CA LEU A 14 4.80 28.35 1.79
C LEU A 14 6.16 28.91 1.34
N GLU A 15 6.71 29.86 2.10
CA GLU A 15 8.07 30.37 1.88
C GLU A 15 9.10 29.44 2.55
N PRO A 16 10.15 28.98 1.84
CA PRO A 16 11.19 28.15 2.44
C PRO A 16 12.00 28.90 3.51
N GLU A 17 12.01 28.41 4.75
CA GLU A 17 12.80 28.98 5.86
C GLU A 17 14.18 28.34 6.03
N HIS A 18 14.46 27.24 5.31
CA HIS A 18 15.67 26.44 5.44
C HIS A 18 16.22 26.04 4.07
N ASP A 19 17.54 25.84 3.98
CA ASP A 19 18.24 25.44 2.75
C ASP A 19 17.88 24.02 2.27
N PHE A 20 17.27 23.22 3.13
CA PHE A 20 16.91 21.84 2.84
C PHE A 20 15.58 21.44 3.48
N PHE A 21 14.89 20.52 2.81
CA PHE A 21 13.64 19.90 3.26
C PHE A 21 13.90 18.45 3.66
N ILE A 22 13.44 18.05 4.85
CA ILE A 22 13.45 16.65 5.29
C ILE A 22 12.01 16.14 5.24
N GLY A 23 11.73 15.30 4.24
CA GLY A 23 10.47 14.57 4.15
C GLY A 23 10.59 13.22 4.84
N ILE A 24 9.73 12.95 5.82
CA ILE A 24 9.59 11.63 6.42
C ILE A 24 8.29 11.03 5.88
N ASP A 25 8.40 9.90 5.18
CA ASP A 25 7.22 9.17 4.75
C ASP A 25 6.51 8.58 5.99
N SER A 26 5.20 8.84 6.11
CA SER A 26 4.46 8.47 7.31
C SER A 26 4.17 6.96 7.34
N ASP A 27 3.66 6.41 6.25
CA ASP A 27 3.17 5.03 6.19
C ASP A 27 4.31 4.06 5.91
N GLY A 28 4.73 3.29 6.91
CA GLY A 28 5.76 2.25 6.76
C GLY A 28 7.21 2.74 6.93
N CYS A 29 7.43 4.04 7.17
CA CYS A 29 8.72 4.60 7.59
C CYS A 29 8.63 5.26 8.97
N ALA A 30 7.75 6.26 9.18
CA ALA A 30 7.54 6.85 10.51
C ALA A 30 6.62 6.01 11.41
N PHE A 31 5.60 5.39 10.82
CA PHE A 31 4.59 4.61 11.54
C PHE A 31 4.50 3.19 10.99
N ASP A 32 4.32 2.22 11.90
CA ASP A 32 4.01 0.84 11.52
C ASP A 32 2.52 0.64 11.22
N THR A 33 2.03 1.39 10.23
CA THR A 33 0.63 1.33 9.76
C THR A 33 0.45 0.35 8.61
N MET A 34 1.53 -0.11 7.99
CA MET A 34 1.46 -0.96 6.79
C MET A 34 0.89 -2.34 7.10
N GLU A 35 1.20 -2.90 8.27
CA GLU A 35 0.69 -4.22 8.64
C GLU A 35 -0.83 -4.21 8.76
N ILE A 36 -1.40 -3.31 9.57
CA ILE A 36 -2.86 -3.19 9.73
C ILE A 36 -3.55 -2.82 8.41
N LYS A 37 -2.98 -1.90 7.62
CA LYS A 37 -3.53 -1.47 6.33
C LYS A 37 -3.65 -2.63 5.35
N HIS A 38 -2.64 -3.50 5.28
CA HIS A 38 -2.71 -4.67 4.42
C HIS A 38 -3.65 -5.74 4.99
N LYS A 39 -3.50 -6.12 6.27
CA LYS A 39 -4.24 -7.24 6.89
C LYS A 39 -5.74 -6.96 7.04
N GLU A 40 -6.10 -5.74 7.42
CA GLU A 40 -7.48 -5.36 7.73
C GLU A 40 -8.19 -4.63 6.59
N CYS A 41 -7.46 -3.93 5.71
CA CYS A 41 -8.11 -3.13 4.66
C CYS A 41 -7.93 -3.71 3.24
N PHE A 42 -6.75 -4.18 2.86
CA PHE A 42 -6.51 -4.58 1.47
C PHE A 42 -6.77 -6.05 1.21
N ILE A 43 -6.22 -6.94 2.04
CA ILE A 43 -6.39 -8.38 1.86
C ILE A 43 -7.86 -8.81 1.93
N PRO A 44 -8.71 -8.27 2.83
CA PRO A 44 -10.13 -8.60 2.82
C PRO A 44 -10.83 -8.22 1.51
N ASN A 45 -10.41 -7.12 0.87
CA ASN A 45 -10.94 -6.72 -0.44
C ASN A 45 -10.46 -7.64 -1.56
N ILE A 46 -9.20 -8.09 -1.53
CA ILE A 46 -8.71 -9.12 -2.46
C ILE A 46 -9.57 -10.39 -2.35
N ILE A 47 -9.83 -10.85 -1.13
CA ILE A 47 -10.60 -12.08 -0.89
C ILE A 47 -12.06 -11.91 -1.35
N LYS A 48 -12.70 -10.81 -0.97
CA LYS A 48 -14.11 -10.53 -1.27
C LYS A 48 -14.37 -10.42 -2.76
N TYR A 49 -13.60 -9.59 -3.47
CA TYR A 49 -13.93 -9.24 -4.85
C TYR A 49 -13.44 -10.27 -5.88
N TRP A 50 -12.51 -11.16 -5.50
CA TRP A 50 -12.02 -12.23 -6.36
C TRP A 50 -12.51 -13.62 -5.94
N GLY A 51 -13.49 -13.70 -5.04
CA GLY A 51 -14.14 -14.97 -4.67
C GLY A 51 -13.21 -15.97 -3.97
N LEU A 52 -12.17 -15.49 -3.26
CA LEU A 52 -11.14 -16.35 -2.68
C LEU A 52 -11.47 -16.83 -1.26
N GLN A 53 -12.73 -16.70 -0.82
CA GLN A 53 -13.14 -17.13 0.52
C GLN A 53 -12.76 -18.59 0.84
N PRO A 54 -12.93 -19.57 -0.08
CA PRO A 54 -12.55 -20.97 0.17
C PRO A 54 -11.05 -21.18 0.44
N VAL A 55 -10.20 -20.28 -0.07
CA VAL A 55 -8.73 -20.30 0.10
C VAL A 55 -8.23 -19.11 0.90
N SER A 56 -9.09 -18.49 1.71
CA SER A 56 -8.83 -17.20 2.38
C SER A 56 -7.58 -17.23 3.26
N ARG A 57 -7.28 -18.34 3.93
CA ARG A 57 -6.02 -18.53 4.67
C ARG A 57 -4.80 -18.31 3.77
N TYR A 58 -4.79 -18.96 2.61
CA TYR A 58 -3.67 -18.90 1.68
C TYR A 58 -3.61 -17.57 0.93
N ALA A 59 -4.77 -16.97 0.64
CA ALA A 59 -4.84 -15.65 0.04
C ALA A 59 -4.24 -14.59 0.98
N ARG A 60 -4.45 -14.72 2.30
CA ARG A 60 -3.78 -13.88 3.32
C ARG A 60 -2.28 -14.09 3.29
N GLU A 61 -1.83 -15.35 3.42
CA GLU A 61 -0.38 -15.67 3.40
C GLU A 61 0.33 -15.15 2.15
N ALA A 62 -0.24 -15.38 0.96
CA ALA A 62 0.33 -14.90 -0.31
C ALA A 62 0.35 -13.37 -0.39
N ALA A 63 -0.74 -12.71 0.00
CA ALA A 63 -0.80 -11.25 -0.03
C ALA A 63 0.11 -10.59 1.01
N GLU A 64 0.25 -11.16 2.20
CA GLU A 64 1.22 -10.71 3.21
C GLU A 64 2.65 -10.91 2.73
N PHE A 65 2.97 -12.06 2.14
CA PHE A 65 4.29 -12.31 1.59
C PHE A 65 4.66 -11.29 0.51
N VAL A 66 3.80 -11.11 -0.50
CA VAL A 66 4.06 -10.16 -1.59
C VAL A 66 4.17 -8.72 -1.08
N ASN A 67 3.26 -8.29 -0.19
CA ASN A 67 3.13 -6.87 0.14
C ASN A 67 3.86 -6.43 1.40
N LEU A 68 4.18 -7.34 2.34
CA LEU A 68 4.77 -6.98 3.65
C LEU A 68 6.11 -7.66 3.90
N TYR A 69 6.25 -8.94 3.56
CA TYR A 69 7.33 -9.80 4.07
C TYR A 69 8.27 -10.34 2.97
N SER A 70 8.36 -9.65 1.84
CA SER A 70 9.28 -9.98 0.74
C SER A 70 9.96 -8.73 0.19
N LYS A 71 10.90 -8.95 -0.73
CA LYS A 71 11.54 -7.88 -1.51
C LYS A 71 10.58 -7.09 -2.40
N TRP A 72 9.34 -7.55 -2.59
CA TRP A 72 8.32 -6.86 -3.39
C TRP A 72 7.46 -5.90 -2.57
N ARG A 73 7.74 -5.74 -1.26
CA ARG A 73 7.10 -4.73 -0.42
C ARG A 73 7.16 -3.36 -1.08
N GLY A 74 6.01 -2.70 -1.18
CA GLY A 74 5.87 -1.39 -1.82
C GLY A 74 5.67 -1.42 -3.35
N ILE A 75 5.56 -2.59 -3.97
CA ILE A 75 5.21 -2.72 -5.40
C ILE A 75 3.82 -2.12 -5.69
N ASN A 76 3.61 -1.70 -6.94
CA ASN A 76 2.29 -1.29 -7.41
C ASN A 76 1.24 -2.40 -7.16
N ARG A 77 0.04 -1.99 -6.75
CA ARG A 77 -1.03 -2.88 -6.30
C ARG A 77 -1.51 -3.88 -7.36
N TRP A 78 -1.50 -3.49 -8.64
CA TRP A 78 -1.99 -4.37 -9.70
C TRP A 78 -1.01 -5.51 -10.02
N PRO A 79 0.30 -5.25 -10.25
CA PRO A 79 1.29 -6.31 -10.28
C PRO A 79 1.32 -7.16 -9.00
N ALA A 80 1.21 -6.54 -7.81
CA ALA A 80 1.14 -7.28 -6.54
C ALA A 80 0.02 -8.33 -6.56
N LEU A 81 -1.16 -7.93 -7.04
CA LEU A 81 -2.34 -8.78 -7.09
C LEU A 81 -2.13 -9.98 -8.03
N VAL A 82 -1.50 -9.76 -9.20
CA VAL A 82 -1.16 -10.85 -10.12
C VAL A 82 -0.21 -11.85 -9.45
N MET A 83 0.83 -11.36 -8.75
CA MET A 83 1.75 -12.23 -8.02
C MET A 83 1.06 -13.04 -6.92
N VAL A 84 0.08 -12.46 -6.22
CA VAL A 84 -0.74 -13.19 -5.25
C VAL A 84 -1.48 -14.34 -5.93
N PHE A 85 -2.06 -14.12 -7.11
CA PHE A 85 -2.75 -15.18 -7.84
C PHE A 85 -1.81 -16.25 -8.39
N ASP A 86 -0.62 -15.86 -8.87
CA ASP A 86 0.40 -16.82 -9.30
C ASP A 86 0.83 -17.73 -8.14
N LEU A 87 1.07 -17.16 -6.95
CA LEU A 87 1.40 -17.94 -5.74
C LEU A 87 0.26 -18.86 -5.30
N LEU A 88 -0.99 -18.41 -5.43
CA LEU A 88 -2.16 -19.23 -5.12
C LEU A 88 -2.34 -20.38 -6.12
N ARG A 89 -2.04 -20.16 -7.40
CA ARG A 89 -2.10 -21.18 -8.46
C ARG A 89 -1.06 -22.27 -8.25
N GLU A 90 0.14 -21.90 -7.80
CA GLU A 90 1.25 -22.83 -7.61
C GLU A 90 1.15 -23.66 -6.31
N ARG A 91 0.23 -23.32 -5.40
CA ARG A 91 0.02 -24.12 -4.20
C ARG A 91 -0.60 -25.48 -4.56
N PRO A 92 -0.01 -26.60 -4.10
CA PRO A 92 -0.56 -27.93 -4.28
C PRO A 92 -1.86 -28.16 -3.49
#